data_AF-C7GGF9-F1
#
_entry.id   AF-C7GGF9-F1
#
_cell.length_a   1.000
_cell.length_b   1.000
_cell.length_c   1.000
_cell.angle_alpha   90.00
_cell.angle_beta   90.00
_cell.angle_gamma   90.00
#
_symmetry.space_group_name_H-M   'P 1'
#
loop_
_entity.id
_entity.type
_entity.pdbx_description
1 polymer ?
#
loop_
_entity_poly.entity_id
_entity_poly.type
_entity_poly.pdbx_seq_one_letter_code
_entity_poly.pdbx_strand_id
1 'polypeptide(L)'
;MGRGPLAGPVVAGAVILPKDCDILYINDSKKLTAVKREELYDEIMEKAVAAGIGMVSPQRIDEINILQATYEAMREAISKLEPAPDILLNDAVTIPEVTIPQVPIIKGDAKSISIG
;
A
#
# COMPACT_ATOMS: atom_id res chain seq x y z
N MET A 1 -12.99 -7.72 -6.41
CA MET A 1 -12.98 -7.04 -5.11
C MET A 1 -14.21 -7.50 -4.35
N GLY A 2 -14.05 -8.28 -3.29
CA GLY A 2 -15.11 -8.44 -2.31
C GLY A 2 -15.19 -7.13 -1.53
N ARG A 3 -16.40 -6.57 -1.41
CA ARG A 3 -16.68 -5.54 -0.41
C ARG A 3 -16.57 -6.26 0.93
N GLY A 4 -15.39 -6.13 1.54
CA GLY A 4 -14.96 -6.86 2.74
C GLY A 4 -15.78 -6.52 3.99
N PRO A 5 -15.56 -7.29 5.06
CA PRO A 5 -16.49 -7.58 6.14
C PRO A 5 -16.91 -6.35 6.95
N LEU A 6 -18.17 -6.34 7.35
CA LEU A 6 -18.92 -5.30 8.06
C LEU A 6 -18.46 -4.99 9.51
N ALA A 7 -17.27 -5.41 9.95
CA ALA A 7 -16.85 -5.20 11.35
C ALA A 7 -15.33 -5.38 11.59
N GLY A 8 -14.47 -4.67 10.85
CA GLY A 8 -13.02 -4.67 11.12
C GLY A 8 -12.39 -3.29 10.92
N PRO A 9 -11.30 -2.95 11.63
CA PRO A 9 -10.57 -1.72 11.37
C PRO A 9 -10.04 -1.72 9.93
N VAL A 10 -9.89 -0.53 9.35
CA VAL A 10 -9.16 -0.35 8.10
C VAL A 10 -7.69 -0.27 8.44
N VAL A 11 -6.88 -1.11 7.80
CA VAL A 11 -5.42 -1.11 7.95
C VAL A 11 -4.80 -0.82 6.60
N ALA A 12 -3.86 0.12 6.55
CA ALA A 12 -3.06 0.43 5.38
C ALA A 12 -1.57 0.28 5.71
N GLY A 13 -0.79 -0.25 4.77
CA GLY A 13 0.66 -0.35 4.86
C GLY A 13 1.32 0.46 3.76
N ALA A 14 2.43 1.13 4.09
CA ALA A 14 3.30 1.82 3.15
C ALA A 14 4.72 1.31 3.34
N VAL A 15 5.47 1.14 2.25
CA VAL A 15 6.84 0.62 2.29
C VAL A 15 7.71 1.39 1.31
N ILE A 16 8.94 1.70 1.73
CA ILE A 16 10.00 2.24 0.88
C ILE A 16 10.93 1.10 0.56
N LEU A 17 11.06 0.80 -0.73
CA LEU A 17 11.98 -0.20 -1.23
C LEU A 17 13.22 0.48 -1.83
N PRO A 18 14.40 -0.15 -1.77
CA PRO A 18 15.58 0.35 -2.45
C PRO A 18 15.34 0.37 -3.96
N LYS A 19 16.00 1.28 -4.68
CA LYS A 19 15.83 1.45 -6.14
C LYS A 19 16.10 0.18 -6.95
N ASP A 20 16.95 -0.70 -6.42
CA ASP A 20 17.35 -1.96 -7.05
C ASP A 20 16.47 -3.15 -6.63
N CYS A 21 15.34 -2.89 -5.95
CA CYS A 21 14.43 -3.94 -5.49
C CYS A 21 13.43 -4.32 -6.58
N ASP A 22 13.77 -5.35 -7.36
CA ASP A 22 12.84 -6.03 -8.27
C ASP A 22 11.83 -6.90 -7.49
N ILE A 23 10.93 -6.28 -6.72
CA ILE A 23 9.80 -7.01 -6.13
C ILE A 23 8.69 -7.12 -7.18
N LEU A 24 8.91 -8.01 -8.14
CA LEU A 24 8.04 -8.33 -9.28
C LEU A 24 6.60 -8.76 -8.85
N TYR A 25 6.37 -9.02 -7.56
CA TYR A 25 5.19 -9.72 -7.06
C TYR A 25 4.27 -8.94 -6.10
N ILE A 26 4.56 -7.68 -5.78
CA ILE A 26 3.67 -6.86 -4.92
C ILE A 26 2.25 -6.70 -5.51
N ASN A 27 2.13 -6.82 -6.83
CA ASN A 27 0.91 -6.51 -7.56
C ASN A 27 -0.22 -7.55 -7.46
N ASP A 28 0.04 -8.79 -7.03
CA ASP A 28 -1.00 -9.85 -6.99
C ASP A 28 -1.16 -10.49 -5.60
N SER A 29 -1.10 -9.67 -4.53
CA SER A 29 -1.41 -10.07 -3.14
C SER A 29 -2.77 -10.75 -2.94
N LYS A 30 -3.65 -10.67 -3.97
CA LYS A 30 -4.95 -11.33 -4.05
C LYS A 30 -4.91 -12.73 -4.67
N LYS A 31 -3.86 -13.11 -5.40
CA LYS A 31 -3.63 -14.49 -5.90
C LYS A 31 -2.51 -15.24 -5.17
N LEU A 32 -1.83 -14.59 -4.23
CA LEU A 32 -0.77 -15.23 -3.44
C LEU A 32 -1.37 -16.10 -2.33
N THR A 33 -0.88 -17.33 -2.21
CA THR A 33 -1.19 -18.23 -1.10
C THR A 33 -0.67 -17.63 0.22
N ALA A 34 -1.23 -18.03 1.36
CA ALA A 34 -0.81 -17.52 2.67
C ALA A 34 0.71 -17.65 2.88
N VAL A 35 1.29 -18.79 2.48
CA VAL A 35 2.73 -19.06 2.52
C VAL A 35 3.53 -18.05 1.70
N LYS A 36 3.13 -17.80 0.44
CA LYS A 36 3.84 -16.82 -0.40
C LYS A 36 3.72 -15.39 0.11
N ARG A 37 2.65 -15.07 0.84
CA ARG A 37 2.49 -13.75 1.48
C ARG A 37 3.44 -13.57 2.65
N GLU A 38 3.64 -14.61 3.45
CA GLU A 38 4.60 -14.59 4.56
C GLU A 38 6.03 -14.47 4.01
N GLU A 39 6.40 -15.28 3.01
CA GLU A 39 7.72 -15.18 2.36
C GLU A 39 7.96 -13.78 1.76
N LEU A 40 6.97 -13.22 1.08
CA LEU A 40 7.07 -11.87 0.54
C LEU A 40 7.09 -10.80 1.63
N TYR A 41 6.37 -10.99 2.74
CA TYR A 41 6.40 -10.06 3.87
C TYR A 41 7.80 -10.03 4.48
N ASP A 42 8.41 -11.19 4.71
CA ASP A 42 9.76 -11.30 5.24
C ASP A 42 10.77 -10.68 4.27
N GLU A 43 10.66 -10.97 2.97
CA GLU A 43 11.55 -10.40 1.95
C GLU A 43 11.40 -8.88 1.82
N ILE A 44 10.16 -8.37 1.86
CA ILE A 44 9.87 -6.93 1.85
C ILE A 44 10.44 -6.30 3.11
N MET A 45 10.24 -6.88 4.28
CA MET A 45 10.70 -6.30 5.54
C MET A 45 12.23 -6.35 5.68
N GLU A 46 12.88 -7.37 5.14
CA GLU A 46 14.35 -7.48 5.10
C GLU A 46 14.98 -6.44 4.17
N LYS A 47 14.34 -6.18 3.02
CA LYS A 47 14.87 -5.27 1.99
C LYS A 47 14.37 -3.83 2.13
N ALA A 48 13.28 -3.60 2.86
CA ALA A 48 12.68 -2.28 2.99
C ALA A 48 13.62 -1.31 3.69
N VAL A 49 13.70 -0.10 3.12
CA VAL A 49 14.38 1.04 3.75
C VAL A 49 13.54 1.56 4.91
N ALA A 50 12.21 1.57 4.74
CA ALA A 50 11.26 1.97 5.77
C ALA A 50 9.91 1.29 5.54
N ALA A 51 9.16 1.04 6.61
CA ALA A 51 7.80 0.54 6.54
C ALA A 51 6.93 1.25 7.58
N GLY A 52 5.70 1.55 7.20
CA GLY A 52 4.72 2.25 8.03
C GLY A 52 3.36 1.58 7.94
N ILE A 53 2.67 1.49 9.08
CA ILE A 53 1.33 0.92 9.19
C ILE A 53 0.39 1.97 9.78
N GLY A 54 -0.71 2.25 9.10
CA GLY A 54 -1.80 3.10 9.57
C GLY A 54 -3.06 2.29 9.81
N MET A 55 -3.83 2.67 10.82
CA MET A 55 -5.05 1.94 11.19
C MET A 55 -6.15 2.90 11.63
N VAL A 56 -7.33 2.71 11.07
CA VAL A 56 -8.54 3.46 11.43
C VAL A 56 -9.56 2.52 12.05
N SER A 57 -10.07 2.88 13.23
CA SER A 57 -11.01 2.07 13.99
C SER A 57 -12.39 1.99 13.32
N PRO A 58 -13.18 0.94 13.58
CA PRO A 58 -14.58 0.85 13.11
C PRO A 58 -15.42 2.06 13.48
N GLN A 59 -15.26 2.58 14.70
CA GLN A 59 -15.98 3.77 15.17
C GLN A 59 -15.67 4.98 14.28
N ARG A 60 -14.39 5.15 13.93
CA ARG A 60 -13.97 6.23 13.05
C ARG A 60 -14.48 6.02 11.62
N ILE A 61 -14.48 4.78 11.12
CA ILE A 61 -15.07 4.43 9.81
C ILE A 61 -16.54 4.84 9.73
N ASP A 62 -17.31 4.61 10.79
CA ASP A 62 -18.72 4.99 10.86
C ASP A 62 -18.92 6.52 10.83
N GLU A 63 -17.98 7.29 11.39
CA GLU A 63 -18.00 8.75 11.37
C GLU A 63 -17.67 9.34 9.99
N ILE A 64 -16.62 8.84 9.33
CA ILE A 64 -16.05 9.47 8.13
C ILE A 64 -16.31 8.72 6.83
N ASN A 65 -16.96 7.57 6.88
CA ASN A 65 -17.12 6.58 5.81
C ASN A 65 -15.84 5.81 5.43
N ILE A 66 -16.04 4.64 4.80
CA ILE A 66 -14.97 3.70 4.45
C ILE A 66 -13.91 4.28 3.50
N LEU A 67 -14.28 5.21 2.63
CA LEU A 67 -13.35 5.82 1.68
C LEU A 67 -12.41 6.80 2.39
N GLN A 68 -12.95 7.67 3.26
CA GLN A 68 -12.11 8.59 4.03
C GLN A 68 -11.27 7.86 5.05
N ALA A 69 -11.80 6.83 5.71
CA ALA A 69 -11.02 5.98 6.61
C ALA A 69 -9.84 5.30 5.89
N THR A 70 -10.04 4.92 4.63
CA THR A 70 -8.95 4.38 3.80
C THR A 70 -7.87 5.44 3.56
N TYR A 71 -8.23 6.68 3.23
CA TYR A 71 -7.27 7.76 3.05
C TYR A 71 -6.57 8.18 4.35
N GLU A 72 -7.29 8.16 5.48
CA GLU A 72 -6.73 8.46 6.80
C GLU A 72 -5.70 7.39 7.21
N ALA A 73 -6.02 6.11 7.04
CA ALA A 73 -5.08 5.01 7.28
C ALA A 73 -3.84 5.10 6.37
N MET A 74 -4.01 5.42 5.08
CA MET A 74 -2.88 5.57 4.16
C MET A 74 -1.98 6.75 4.55
N ARG A 75 -2.57 7.89 4.92
CA ARG A 75 -1.81 9.06 5.40
C ARG A 75 -1.02 8.75 6.65
N GLU A 76 -1.63 8.04 7.60
CA GLU A 76 -0.95 7.60 8.82
C GLU A 76 0.22 6.66 8.50
N ALA A 77 0.02 5.69 7.60
CA ALA A 77 1.08 4.77 7.16
C ALA A 77 2.27 5.54 6.54
N ILE A 78 2.00 6.50 5.66
CA ILE A 78 3.02 7.34 5.01
C ILE A 78 3.75 8.21 6.03
N SER A 79 3.03 8.78 7.00
CA SER A 79 3.63 9.64 8.03
C SER A 79 4.65 8.94 8.94
N LYS A 80 4.60 7.59 8.98
CA LYS A 80 5.53 6.76 9.75
C LYS A 80 6.76 6.32 8.94
N LEU A 81 6.87 6.72 7.67
CA LEU A 81 8.02 6.41 6.84
C LEU A 81 9.16 7.39 7.11
N GLU A 82 10.27 6.86 7.62
CA GLU A 82 11.52 7.60 7.80
C GLU A 82 12.67 6.85 7.11
N PRO A 83 13.35 7.44 6.11
CA PRO A 83 13.15 8.80 5.58
C PRO A 83 11.83 8.96 4.82
N ALA A 84 11.38 10.21 4.62
CA ALA A 84 10.20 10.49 3.82
C ALA A 84 10.42 10.06 2.35
N PRO A 85 9.45 9.40 1.70
CA PRO A 85 9.62 8.95 0.32
C PRO A 85 9.57 10.12 -0.67
N ASP A 86 10.34 10.03 -1.74
CA ASP A 86 10.35 11.03 -2.82
C ASP A 86 9.10 10.94 -3.71
N ILE A 87 8.59 9.72 -3.92
CA ILE A 87 7.45 9.42 -4.80
C ILE A 87 6.64 8.29 -4.16
N LEU A 88 5.31 8.42 -4.20
CA LEU A 88 4.37 7.38 -3.80
C LEU A 88 3.80 6.69 -5.02
N LEU A 89 3.88 5.36 -5.03
CA LEU A 89 3.29 4.52 -6.06
C LEU A 89 1.96 3.95 -5.55
N ASN A 90 0.85 4.46 -6.06
CA ASN A 90 -0.48 4.11 -5.52
C ASN A 90 -1.29 3.26 -6.50
N ASP A 91 -2.01 2.28 -5.98
CA ASP A 91 -2.87 1.40 -6.77
C ASP A 91 -4.19 2.09 -7.16
N ALA A 92 -4.15 2.86 -8.26
CA ALA A 92 -5.28 3.55 -8.87
C ALA A 92 -6.07 4.53 -7.96
N VAL A 93 -5.44 5.05 -6.89
CA VAL A 93 -6.04 6.07 -6.01
C VAL A 93 -5.06 7.20 -5.72
N THR A 94 -5.55 8.44 -5.78
CA THR A 94 -4.84 9.61 -5.28
C THR A 94 -5.28 9.86 -3.84
N ILE A 95 -4.32 9.85 -2.93
CA ILE A 95 -4.52 10.12 -1.51
C ILE A 95 -4.58 11.65 -1.35
N PRO A 96 -5.72 12.21 -0.91
CA PRO A 96 -5.83 13.64 -0.67
C PRO A 96 -4.91 14.05 0.49
N GLU A 97 -4.51 15.33 0.53
CA GLU A 97 -3.72 15.94 1.61
C GLU A 97 -2.30 15.38 1.79
N VAL A 98 -1.78 14.65 0.80
CA VAL A 98 -0.39 14.21 0.74
C VAL A 98 0.39 15.08 -0.25
N THR A 99 1.45 15.73 0.22
CA THR A 99 2.31 16.63 -0.58
C THR A 99 3.33 15.89 -1.43
N ILE A 100 3.60 14.63 -1.10
CA ILE A 100 4.52 13.77 -1.83
C ILE A 100 3.94 13.50 -3.22
N PRO A 101 4.73 13.62 -4.32
CA PRO A 101 4.30 13.24 -5.66
C PRO A 101 3.71 11.82 -5.70
N GLN A 102 2.50 11.68 -6.24
CA GLN A 102 1.81 10.39 -6.33
C GLN A 102 1.71 9.96 -7.79
N VAL A 103 2.23 8.78 -8.10
CA VAL A 103 2.13 8.15 -9.41
C VAL A 103 1.10 7.02 -9.30
N PRO A 104 -0.07 7.14 -9.96
CA PRO A 104 -1.03 6.04 -10.00
C PRO A 104 -0.47 4.91 -10.86
N ILE A 105 -0.32 3.72 -10.27
CA ILE A 105 -0.08 2.49 -11.01
C ILE A 105 -1.43 2.05 -11.60
N ILE A 106 -1.58 2.22 -12.92
CA ILE A 106 -2.73 1.72 -13.65
C ILE A 106 -2.52 0.22 -13.86
N LYS A 107 -3.37 -0.63 -13.27
CA LYS A 107 -3.40 -2.11 -13.40
C LYS A 107 -3.52 -2.66 -14.84
N GLY A 108 -3.51 -1.78 -15.85
CA GLY A 108 -3.70 -2.12 -17.25
C GLY A 108 -2.47 -2.72 -17.92
N ASP A 109 -1.29 -2.64 -17.29
CA ASP A 109 -0.06 -3.14 -17.89
C ASP A 109 0.60 -4.22 -17.02
N ALA A 110 -0.07 -5.36 -16.90
CA ALA A 110 0.62 -6.64 -16.68
C ALA A 110 1.46 -7.05 -17.91
N LYS A 111 2.01 -6.08 -18.67
CA LYS A 111 2.49 -6.25 -20.03
C LYS A 111 3.61 -5.30 -20.47
N SER A 112 4.47 -4.79 -19.58
CA SER A 112 5.74 -4.23 -20.09
C SER A 112 6.87 -4.12 -19.06
N ILE A 113 7.62 -5.21 -18.87
CA ILE A 113 9.10 -5.14 -18.81
C ILE A 113 9.63 -6.29 -19.67
N SER A 114 9.31 -6.21 -20.94
CA SER A 114 10.06 -6.80 -22.04
C SER A 114 9.61 -6.01 -23.26
N ILE A 115 10.40 -4.99 -23.62
CA ILE A 115 10.78 -4.56 -24.98
C ILE A 115 11.33 -3.13 -24.86
N GLY A 116 12.65 -2.98 -25.07
CA GLY A 116 13.31 -1.71 -25.40
C GLY A 116 14.32 -1.21 -24.38
#